data_AF-A0A815RGK5-F1
#
_entry.id   AF-A0A815RGK5-F1
#
_cell.length_a   1.000
_cell.length_b   1.000
_cell.length_c   1.000
_cell.angle_alpha   90.00
_cell.angle_beta   90.00
_cell.angle_gamma   90.00
#
_symmetry.space_group_name_H-M   'P 1'
#
loop_
_entity.id
_entity.type
_entity.pdbx_description
1 polymer ?
#
loop_
_entity_poly.entity_id
_entity_poly.type
_entity_poly.pdbx_seq_one_letter_code
_entity_poly.pdbx_strand_id
1 'polypeptide(L)'
;MDKITFNTPSIIKLGSFAGKIKYCLIDTYFIPLLKMFKLKINCVNNQLIVIASDGLKDIPLHDLIWEYFYQYSIPENYSVYHQNGITMDNRLENLLLISNNIFYLPLKSYSLSSFYWKILSYLPVDMDE
;
A
#
# COMPACT_ATOMS: atom_id res chain seq x y z
N MET A 1 23.63 18.89 -4.82
CA MET A 1 22.96 18.94 -3.51
C MET A 1 21.54 18.50 -3.80
N ASP A 2 21.30 17.19 -3.77
CA ASP A 2 20.04 16.62 -4.23
C ASP A 2 18.94 17.05 -3.27
N LYS A 3 17.90 17.70 -3.81
CA LYS A 3 16.69 17.97 -3.05
C LYS A 3 16.15 16.62 -2.62
N ILE A 4 16.24 16.33 -1.32
CA ILE A 4 15.46 15.26 -0.70
C ILE A 4 14.00 15.68 -0.87
N THR A 5 13.39 15.25 -1.95
CA THR A 5 11.94 15.37 -2.15
C THR A 5 11.33 14.40 -1.17
N PHE A 6 10.90 14.89 -0.01
CA PHE A 6 10.00 14.10 0.83
C PHE A 6 8.74 13.87 0.01
N ASN A 7 8.54 12.65 -0.48
CA ASN A 7 7.31 12.29 -1.17
C ASN A 7 6.18 12.46 -0.16
N THR A 8 5.37 13.51 -0.33
CA THR A 8 4.19 13.70 0.52
C THR A 8 3.24 12.55 0.24
N PRO A 9 2.80 11.79 1.26
CA PRO A 9 1.85 10.72 1.06
C PRO A 9 0.44 11.28 0.86
N SER A 10 -0.29 10.64 -0.04
CA SER A 10 -1.74 10.81 -0.20
C SER A 10 -2.49 9.74 0.58
N ILE A 11 -3.65 10.12 1.10
CA ILE A 11 -4.57 9.24 1.83
C ILE A 11 -5.77 9.02 0.93
N ILE A 12 -6.02 7.77 0.53
CA ILE A 12 -7.14 7.40 -0.34
C ILE A 12 -8.16 6.58 0.44
N LYS A 13 -9.41 7.06 0.54
CA LYS A 13 -10.52 6.29 1.12
C LYS A 13 -10.90 5.16 0.15
N LEU A 14 -10.80 3.91 0.61
CA LEU A 14 -11.05 2.72 -0.21
C LEU A 14 -12.49 2.19 -0.09
N GLY A 15 -13.19 2.53 0.99
CA GLY A 15 -14.52 1.99 1.33
C GLY A 15 -14.54 1.35 2.72
N SER A 16 -15.63 0.66 3.06
CA SER A 16 -15.81 -0.02 4.35
C SER A 16 -15.55 -1.52 4.25
N PHE A 17 -14.89 -2.08 5.25
CA PHE A 17 -14.77 -3.52 5.45
C PHE A 17 -15.04 -3.86 6.92
N ALA A 18 -15.98 -4.78 7.16
CA ALA A 18 -16.45 -5.14 8.51
C ALA A 18 -16.88 -3.91 9.33
N GLY A 19 -17.65 -3.00 8.71
CA GLY A 19 -18.16 -1.79 9.36
C GLY A 19 -17.09 -0.73 9.65
N LYS A 20 -15.86 -0.88 9.15
CA LYS A 20 -14.79 0.11 9.34
C LYS A 20 -14.26 0.59 8.00
N ILE A 21 -14.20 1.91 7.85
CA ILE A 21 -13.62 2.56 6.69
C ILE A 21 -12.12 2.25 6.64
N LYS A 22 -11.62 1.95 5.44
CA LYS A 22 -10.21 1.66 5.17
C LYS A 22 -9.63 2.74 4.28
N TYR A 23 -8.39 3.10 4.58
CA TYR A 23 -7.63 4.09 3.83
C TYR A 23 -6.32 3.50 3.33
N CYS A 24 -5.95 3.79 2.10
CA CYS A 24 -4.63 3.51 1.55
C CYS A 24 -3.73 4.72 1.76
N LEU A 25 -2.49 4.51 2.19
CA LEU A 25 -1.41 5.48 1.98
C LEU A 25 -0.66 5.13 0.70
N ILE A 26 -0.36 6.14 -0.10
CA ILE A 26 0.38 6.01 -1.35
C ILE A 26 1.14 7.32 -1.60
N ASP A 27 2.35 7.27 -2.16
CA ASP A 27 3.07 8.50 -2.48
C ASP A 27 2.38 9.27 -3.62
N THR A 28 2.36 10.61 -3.51
CA THR A 28 1.77 11.50 -4.52
C THR A 28 2.30 11.25 -5.93
N TYR A 29 3.56 10.80 -6.05
CA TYR A 29 4.19 10.41 -7.32
C TYR A 29 3.38 9.35 -8.09
N PHE A 30 2.65 8.47 -7.39
CA PHE A 30 1.86 7.39 -7.99
C PHE A 30 0.39 7.75 -8.24
N ILE A 31 -0.05 8.98 -7.97
CA ILE A 31 -1.40 9.44 -8.30
C ILE A 31 -1.78 9.21 -9.77
N PRO A 32 -0.89 9.35 -10.77
CA PRO A 32 -1.23 9.03 -12.15
C PRO A 32 -1.77 7.60 -12.36
N LEU A 33 -1.33 6.62 -11.56
CA LEU A 33 -1.87 5.25 -11.61
C LEU A 33 -3.37 5.21 -11.27
N LEU A 34 -3.85 6.12 -10.42
CA LEU A 34 -5.27 6.21 -10.04
C LEU A 34 -6.17 6.69 -11.19
N LYS A 35 -5.58 7.20 -12.28
CA LYS A 35 -6.33 7.50 -13.51
C LYS A 35 -6.56 6.26 -14.37
N MET A 36 -5.68 5.26 -14.23
CA MET A 36 -5.69 4.03 -15.01
C MET A 36 -6.38 2.88 -14.26
N PHE A 37 -6.27 2.89 -12.93
CA PHE A 37 -6.77 1.82 -12.08
C PHE A 37 -7.70 2.34 -10.99
N LYS A 38 -8.78 1.61 -10.75
CA LYS A 38 -9.62 1.77 -9.57
C LYS A 38 -9.03 0.95 -8.42
N LEU A 39 -8.92 1.56 -7.24
CA LEU A 39 -8.48 0.85 -6.05
C LEU A 39 -9.65 0.17 -5.35
N LYS A 40 -9.45 -1.07 -4.92
CA LYS A 40 -10.42 -1.83 -4.12
C LYS A 40 -9.72 -2.63 -3.03
N ILE A 41 -10.49 -3.01 -2.02
CA ILE A 41 -10.03 -3.90 -0.94
C ILE A 41 -10.31 -5.33 -1.36
N ASN A 42 -9.35 -6.22 -1.17
CA ASN A 42 -9.56 -7.66 -1.26
C ASN A 42 -9.03 -8.35 0.01
N CYS A 43 -9.48 -9.57 0.28
CA CYS A 43 -8.97 -10.38 1.38
C CYS A 43 -8.29 -11.62 0.80
N VAL A 44 -6.98 -11.78 1.04
CA VAL A 44 -6.20 -12.93 0.60
C VAL A 44 -5.53 -13.52 1.84
N ASN A 45 -5.73 -14.81 2.10
CA ASN A 45 -5.17 -15.50 3.27
C ASN A 45 -5.46 -14.77 4.61
N ASN A 46 -6.70 -14.31 4.81
CA ASN A 46 -7.15 -13.53 5.98
C ASN A 46 -6.46 -12.16 6.15
N GLN A 47 -5.74 -11.68 5.14
CA GLN A 47 -5.12 -10.36 5.14
C GLN A 47 -5.80 -9.47 4.10
N LEU A 48 -6.23 -8.28 4.54
CA LEU A 48 -6.73 -7.28 3.62
C LEU A 48 -5.58 -6.74 2.78
N ILE A 49 -5.76 -6.61 1.48
CA ILE A 49 -4.80 -6.00 0.56
C ILE A 49 -5.51 -4.97 -0.31
N VAL A 50 -4.74 -4.02 -0.84
CA VAL A 50 -5.22 -3.06 -1.83
C VAL A 50 -4.93 -3.63 -3.21
N ILE A 51 -5.97 -3.70 -4.04
CA ILE A 51 -5.91 -4.13 -5.44
C ILE A 51 -6.12 -2.92 -6.34
N ALA A 52 -5.28 -2.79 -7.37
CA ALA A 52 -5.49 -1.92 -8.50
C ALA A 52 -6.17 -2.71 -9.63
N SER A 53 -7.31 -2.22 -10.11
CA SER A 53 -8.14 -2.88 -11.12
C SER A 53 -8.44 -1.95 -12.29
N ASP A 54 -8.17 -2.39 -13.52
CA ASP A 54 -8.59 -1.69 -14.76
C ASP A 54 -9.89 -2.27 -15.35
N GLY A 55 -10.49 -3.26 -14.67
CA GLY A 55 -11.67 -4.01 -15.13
C GLY A 55 -11.37 -5.26 -15.93
N LEU A 56 -10.13 -5.46 -16.40
CA LEU A 56 -9.67 -6.67 -17.07
C LEU A 56 -8.71 -7.47 -16.19
N LYS A 57 -7.84 -6.78 -15.46
CA LYS A 57 -6.84 -7.36 -14.57
C LYS A 57 -6.92 -6.73 -13.20
N ASP A 58 -6.74 -7.57 -12.20
CA ASP A 58 -6.53 -7.18 -10.81
C ASP A 58 -5.07 -7.42 -10.46
N ILE A 59 -4.41 -6.38 -9.95
CA ILE A 59 -3.00 -6.42 -9.56
C ILE A 59 -2.89 -5.93 -8.12
N PRO A 60 -2.13 -6.60 -7.24
CA PRO A 60 -1.79 -6.05 -5.94
C PRO A 60 -1.14 -4.67 -6.11
N LEU A 61 -1.65 -3.66 -5.39
CA LEU A 61 -1.19 -2.28 -5.58
C LEU A 61 0.31 -2.13 -5.26
N HIS A 62 0.82 -2.86 -4.28
CA HIS A 62 2.24 -2.84 -3.92
C HIS A 62 3.14 -3.37 -5.05
N ASP A 63 2.69 -4.40 -5.78
CA ASP A 63 3.41 -4.92 -6.93
C ASP A 63 3.44 -3.87 -8.05
N LEU A 64 2.26 -3.31 -8.38
CA LEU A 64 2.13 -2.29 -9.41
C LEU A 64 3.01 -1.06 -9.11
N ILE A 65 3.04 -0.60 -7.86
CA ILE A 65 3.89 0.54 -7.44
C ILE A 65 5.36 0.20 -7.60
N TRP A 66 5.77 -1.00 -7.18
CA TRP A 66 7.16 -1.42 -7.28
C TRP A 66 7.61 -1.51 -8.75
N GLU A 67 6.84 -2.21 -9.58
CA GLU A 67 7.14 -2.35 -11.01
C GLU A 67 7.14 -1.00 -11.74
N TYR A 68 6.17 -0.12 -11.43
CA TYR A 68 6.11 1.22 -12.01
C TYR A 68 7.31 2.09 -11.60
N PHE A 69 7.74 2.03 -10.33
CA PHE A 69 8.87 2.85 -9.89
C PHE A 69 10.20 2.35 -10.46
N TYR A 70 10.45 1.05 -10.40
CA TYR A 70 11.73 0.46 -10.81
C TYR A 70 11.81 0.19 -12.32
N GLN A 71 10.69 0.20 -13.04
CA GLN A 71 10.61 -0.09 -14.48
C GLN A 71 11.06 -1.52 -14.83
N TYR A 72 10.79 -2.47 -13.93
CA TYR A 72 11.07 -3.89 -14.09
C TYR A 72 9.88 -4.71 -13.60
N SER A 73 9.66 -5.87 -14.21
CA SER A 73 8.74 -6.86 -13.66
C SER A 73 9.34 -7.53 -12.42
N ILE A 74 8.48 -7.87 -11.47
CA ILE A 74 8.88 -8.66 -10.29
C ILE A 74 9.34 -10.04 -10.77
N PRO A 75 10.56 -10.49 -10.43
CA PRO A 75 11.02 -11.81 -10.82
C PRO A 75 10.21 -12.93 -10.14
N GLU A 76 10.05 -14.08 -10.80
CA GLU A 76 9.17 -15.20 -10.36
C GLU A 76 9.42 -15.70 -8.92
N ASN A 77 10.67 -15.60 -8.43
CA ASN A 77 11.07 -16.07 -7.10
C ASN A 77 11.17 -14.95 -6.06
N TYR A 78 10.49 -13.83 -6.31
CA TYR A 78 10.46 -12.68 -5.42
C TYR A 78 9.02 -12.23 -5.17
N SER A 79 8.84 -11.48 -4.10
CA SER A 79 7.57 -10.85 -3.74
C SER A 79 7.84 -9.52 -3.07
N VAL A 80 6.91 -8.59 -3.20
CA VAL A 80 6.98 -7.28 -2.57
C VAL A 80 6.28 -7.35 -1.20
N TYR A 81 6.98 -6.95 -0.15
CA TYR A 81 6.52 -6.98 1.23
C TYR A 81 6.47 -5.59 1.84
N HIS A 82 5.46 -5.36 2.69
CA HIS A 82 5.37 -4.16 3.52
C HIS A 82 6.28 -4.29 4.75
N GLN A 83 7.25 -3.39 4.90
CA GLN A 83 8.21 -3.39 6.02
C GLN A 83 7.52 -3.36 7.38
N ASN A 84 6.47 -2.55 7.50
CA ASN A 84 5.67 -2.42 8.71
C ASN A 84 4.53 -3.45 8.86
N GLY A 85 4.39 -4.39 7.91
CA GLY A 85 3.30 -5.39 7.90
C GLY A 85 1.89 -4.83 7.68
N ILE A 86 1.75 -3.52 7.40
CA ILE A 86 0.48 -2.86 7.12
C ILE A 86 0.31 -2.77 5.60
N THR A 87 -0.50 -3.67 5.05
CA THR A 87 -0.81 -3.77 3.61
C THR A 87 -1.55 -2.57 3.02
N MET A 88 -2.04 -1.68 3.88
CA MET A 88 -2.68 -0.42 3.50
C MET A 88 -1.67 0.72 3.36
N ASP A 89 -0.42 0.56 3.81
CA ASP A 89 0.65 1.54 3.68
C ASP A 89 1.51 1.23 2.45
N ASN A 90 1.05 1.66 1.28
CA ASN A 90 1.69 1.39 -0.01
C ASN A 90 2.65 2.51 -0.45
N ARG A 91 3.21 3.27 0.50
CA ARG A 91 4.30 4.22 0.22
C ARG A 91 5.54 3.43 -0.20
N LEU A 92 6.28 3.92 -1.19
CA LEU A 92 7.40 3.19 -1.79
C LEU A 92 8.46 2.82 -0.76
N GLU A 93 8.77 3.74 0.16
CA GLU A 93 9.74 3.55 1.25
C GLU A 93 9.37 2.41 2.21
N ASN A 94 8.09 1.99 2.25
CA ASN A 94 7.60 0.87 3.06
C ASN A 94 7.59 -0.45 2.29
N LEU A 95 7.91 -0.47 1.00
CA LEU A 95 7.92 -1.69 0.17
C LEU A 95 9.34 -2.25 0.05
N LEU A 96 9.47 -3.57 0.13
CA LEU A 96 10.73 -4.30 -0.09
C LEU A 96 10.51 -5.47 -1.03
N LEU A 97 11.40 -5.63 -2.00
CA LEU A 97 11.46 -6.86 -2.79
C LEU A 97 12.28 -7.90 -2.02
N ILE A 98 11.71 -9.08 -1.79
CA ILE A 98 12.34 -10.15 -1.02
C ILE A 98 12.24 -11.45 -1.80
N SER A 99 13.31 -12.25 -1.76
CA SER A 99 13.28 -13.59 -2.36
C SER A 99 12.36 -14.50 -1.55
N ASN A 100 11.53 -15.28 -2.25
CA ASN A 100 10.59 -16.23 -1.65
C ASN A 100 11.29 -17.35 -0.86
N ASN A 101 12.60 -17.54 -1.06
CA ASN A 101 13.43 -18.49 -0.32
C ASN A 101 13.86 -17.97 1.06
N ILE A 102 13.58 -16.71 1.38
CA ILE A 102 13.91 -16.09 2.66
C ILE A 102 12.64 -16.00 3.49
N PHE A 103 12.69 -16.52 4.72
CA PHE A 103 11.63 -16.29 5.68
C PHE A 103 11.69 -14.84 6.17
N TYR A 104 10.76 -14.00 5.70
CA TYR A 104 10.66 -12.62 6.12
C TYR A 104 9.59 -12.45 7.21
N LEU A 105 10.02 -11.92 8.35
CA LEU A 105 9.12 -11.40 9.37
C LEU A 105 9.13 -9.87 9.27
N PRO A 106 7.95 -9.20 9.18
CA PRO A 106 7.89 -7.75 9.16
C PRO A 106 8.64 -7.15 10.35
N LEU A 107 9.52 -6.19 10.08
CA LEU A 107 10.44 -5.60 11.07
C LEU A 107 9.71 -4.91 12.23
N LYS A 108 8.42 -4.58 12.07
CA LYS A 108 7.55 -4.02 13.11
C LYS A 108 6.13 -4.54 12.95
N SER A 109 5.80 -5.63 13.62
CA SER A 109 4.43 -6.10 13.78
C SER A 109 3.54 -5.00 14.38
N TYR A 110 2.58 -4.51 13.60
CA TYR A 110 1.39 -3.75 14.02
C TYR A 110 1.57 -2.69 15.12
N SER A 111 2.71 -2.00 15.17
CA SER A 111 2.89 -0.98 16.19
C SER A 111 1.98 0.20 15.90
N LEU A 112 1.15 0.60 16.87
CA LEU A 112 0.39 1.86 16.83
C LEU A 112 1.30 3.09 16.63
N SER A 113 2.61 2.94 16.82
CA SER A 113 3.61 3.95 16.50
C SER A 113 3.92 4.09 15.00
N SER A 114 3.39 3.22 14.14
CA SER A 114 3.59 3.27 12.70
C SER A 114 3.09 4.60 12.14
N PHE A 115 3.77 5.07 11.09
CA PHE A 115 3.38 6.29 10.40
C PHE A 115 1.93 6.19 9.90
N TYR A 116 1.51 5.02 9.41
CA TYR A 116 0.15 4.76 8.98
C TYR A 116 -0.90 5.08 10.04
N TRP A 117 -0.78 4.49 11.24
CA TRP A 117 -1.76 4.70 12.31
C TRP A 117 -1.75 6.13 12.83
N LYS A 118 -0.57 6.77 12.89
CA LYS A 118 -0.47 8.20 13.23
C LYS A 118 -1.22 9.07 12.25
N ILE A 119 -1.04 8.86 10.94
CA ILE A 119 -1.75 9.63 9.92
C ILE A 119 -3.27 9.46 10.03
N LEU A 120 -3.75 8.23 10.21
CA LEU A 120 -5.19 7.99 10.35
C LEU A 120 -5.78 8.63 11.61
N SER A 121 -4.99 8.80 12.69
CA SER A 121 -5.47 9.47 13.91
C SER A 121 -5.78 10.97 13.72
N TYR A 122 -5.27 11.60 12.64
CA TYR A 122 -5.57 12.98 12.28
C TYR A 122 -6.75 13.11 11.30
N LEU A 123 -7.26 12.02 10.76
CA LEU A 123 -8.45 12.07 9.92
C LEU A 123 -9.66 12.43 10.79
N PRO A 124 -10.60 13.23 10.27
CA PRO A 124 -11.86 13.44 10.96
C PRO A 124 -12.49 12.08 11.23
N VAL A 125 -13.06 11.92 12.43
CA VAL A 125 -13.88 10.74 12.72
C VAL A 125 -15.06 10.82 11.77
N ASP A 126 -15.11 9.88 10.81
CA ASP A 126 -16.27 9.73 9.94
C ASP A 126 -17.47 9.45 10.87
N MET A 127 -18.32 10.45 11.07
CA MET A 127 -19.64 10.27 11.68
C MET A 127 -20.42 9.45 10.66
N ASP A 128 -20.76 8.21 11.02
CA ASP A 128 -21.63 7.37 10.19
C ASP A 128 -22.89 8.17 9.83
N GLU A 129 -23.11 8.43 8.54
CA GLU A 129 -24.42 8.87 8.01
C GLU A 129 -25.41 7.70 8.04
#